data_AF-A0A8B6H9N5-F1
#
_entry.id   AF-A0A8B6H9N5-F1
#
_cell.length_a   1.000
_cell.length_b   1.000
_cell.length_c   1.000
_cell.angle_alpha   90.00
_cell.angle_beta   90.00
_cell.angle_gamma   90.00
#
_symmetry.space_group_name_H-M   'P 1'
#
loop_
_entity.id
_entity.type
_entity.pdbx_description
1 polymer ?
#
loop_
_entity_poly.entity_id
_entity_poly.type
_entity_poly.pdbx_seq_one_letter_code
_entity_poly.pdbx_strand_id
1 'polypeptide(L)'
;MKDLGDPKCKSHQECDFFDCRGWCDIEKEKCVPKRTNNNLQNVCEDIFIPRAHNFYTGLLFYPPDEIAAELKQLLEECAYPNRNKGEIVRTPTPTEVFWKLVTLLKRSKHLTKQNRKNS
;
A
#
# COMPACT_ATOMS: atom_id res chain seq x y z
N MET A 1 -25.87 -11.57 6.23
CA MET A 1 -24.68 -12.24 5.67
C MET A 1 -24.93 -12.36 4.18
N LYS A 2 -24.20 -11.62 3.34
CA LYS A 2 -24.35 -11.75 1.88
C LYS A 2 -23.99 -13.19 1.53
N ASP A 3 -24.87 -13.86 0.79
CA ASP A 3 -24.66 -15.24 0.33
C ASP A 3 -23.32 -15.30 -0.43
N LEU A 4 -22.36 -16.07 0.09
CA LEU A 4 -20.97 -16.14 -0.37
C LEU A 4 -20.81 -17.01 -1.64
N GLY A 5 -21.90 -17.22 -2.37
CA GLY A 5 -21.88 -17.93 -3.64
C GLY A 5 -20.98 -17.19 -4.61
N ASP A 6 -19.97 -17.89 -5.15
CA ASP A 6 -19.00 -17.46 -6.18
C ASP A 6 -19.57 -16.27 -6.99
N PRO A 7 -19.25 -15.01 -6.63
CA PRO A 7 -19.87 -13.87 -7.30
C PRO A 7 -19.47 -13.92 -8.76
N LYS A 8 -20.47 -13.95 -9.63
CA LYS A 8 -20.22 -13.79 -11.06
C LYS A 8 -19.51 -12.46 -11.28
N CYS A 9 -18.46 -12.47 -12.08
CA CYS A 9 -17.69 -11.27 -12.40
C CYS A 9 -17.62 -11.05 -13.91
N LYS A 10 -17.61 -9.78 -14.31
CA LYS A 10 -17.32 -9.33 -15.69
C LYS A 10 -16.05 -8.50 -15.78
N SER A 11 -15.57 -8.02 -14.64
CA SER A 11 -14.36 -7.22 -14.50
C SER A 11 -13.57 -7.66 -13.28
N HIS A 12 -12.27 -7.38 -13.26
CA HIS A 12 -11.44 -7.74 -12.11
C HIS A 12 -11.81 -6.97 -10.83
N GLN A 13 -12.36 -5.77 -10.98
CA GLN A 13 -12.80 -4.91 -9.88
C GLN A 13 -13.97 -5.53 -9.11
N GLU A 14 -14.83 -6.31 -9.77
CA GLU A 14 -15.92 -7.06 -9.12
C GLU A 14 -15.41 -8.18 -8.20
N CYS A 15 -14.13 -8.55 -8.34
CA CYS A 15 -13.44 -9.50 -7.48
C CYS A 15 -12.58 -8.86 -6.39
N ASP A 16 -12.59 -7.52 -6.30
CA ASP A 16 -11.93 -6.82 -5.20
C ASP A 16 -12.83 -6.94 -3.94
N PHE A 17 -12.21 -7.24 -2.79
CA PHE A 17 -12.89 -7.45 -1.51
C PHE A 17 -12.17 -6.70 -0.40
N PHE A 18 -12.80 -5.64 0.12
CA PHE A 18 -12.14 -4.65 0.98
C PHE A 18 -10.82 -4.19 0.32
N ASP A 19 -9.71 -4.28 1.03
CA ASP A 19 -8.38 -3.91 0.53
C ASP A 19 -7.70 -5.06 -0.23
N CYS A 20 -8.36 -6.20 -0.44
CA CYS A 20 -7.82 -7.28 -1.27
C CYS A 20 -8.23 -7.10 -2.72
N ARG A 21 -7.25 -7.16 -3.62
CA ARG A 21 -7.46 -7.09 -5.07
C ARG A 21 -7.52 -8.51 -5.65
N GLY A 22 -8.48 -8.72 -6.54
CA GLY A 22 -8.76 -10.01 -7.15
C GLY A 22 -8.59 -10.01 -8.66
N TRP A 23 -8.62 -11.22 -9.24
CA TRP A 23 -8.77 -11.43 -10.68
C TRP A 23 -10.13 -12.06 -10.97
N CYS A 24 -10.70 -11.64 -12.08
CA CYS A 24 -11.85 -12.29 -12.70
C CYS A 24 -11.33 -13.20 -13.81
N ASP A 25 -11.67 -14.48 -13.77
CA ASP A 25 -11.62 -15.37 -14.93
C ASP A 25 -12.84 -15.03 -15.80
N ILE A 26 -12.61 -14.16 -16.79
CA ILE A 26 -13.68 -13.58 -17.63
C ILE A 26 -14.38 -14.67 -18.44
N GLU A 27 -13.66 -15.71 -18.88
CA GLU A 27 -14.24 -16.82 -19.64
C GLU A 27 -15.21 -17.64 -18.79
N LYS A 28 -14.88 -17.85 -17.51
CA LYS A 28 -15.72 -18.59 -16.56
C LYS A 28 -16.71 -17.72 -15.81
N GLU A 29 -16.70 -16.40 -16.03
CA GLU A 29 -17.43 -15.40 -15.25
C GLU A 29 -17.24 -15.57 -13.73
N LYS A 30 -16.03 -15.93 -13.27
CA LYS A 30 -15.79 -16.29 -11.87
C LYS A 30 -14.54 -15.63 -11.28
N CYS A 31 -14.62 -15.20 -10.04
CA CYS A 31 -13.46 -14.70 -9.33
C CYS A 31 -12.47 -15.82 -9.03
N VAL A 32 -11.19 -15.56 -9.29
CA VAL A 32 -10.11 -16.47 -8.94
C VAL A 32 -9.89 -16.38 -7.42
N PRO A 33 -9.84 -17.52 -6.69
CA PRO A 33 -9.63 -17.53 -5.24
C PRO A 33 -8.16 -17.27 -4.87
N LYS A 34 -7.59 -16.18 -5.41
CA LYS A 34 -6.21 -15.77 -5.19
C LYS A 34 -6.12 -14.25 -5.16
N ARG A 35 -5.57 -13.74 -4.06
CA ARG A 35 -5.25 -12.31 -3.89
C ARG A 35 -4.07 -11.92 -4.78
N THR A 36 -4.12 -10.70 -5.33
CA THR A 36 -3.09 -10.18 -6.24
C THR A 36 -2.11 -9.22 -5.56
N ASN A 37 -2.60 -8.41 -4.61
CA ASN A 37 -1.77 -7.55 -3.77
C ASN A 37 -1.28 -8.27 -2.50
N ASN A 38 -0.49 -7.58 -1.69
CA ASN A 38 -0.03 -8.08 -0.39
C ASN A 38 -0.30 -7.10 0.76
N ASN A 39 -0.12 -7.56 2.00
CA ASN A 39 -0.40 -6.74 3.19
C ASN A 39 0.48 -5.49 3.26
N LEU A 40 1.73 -5.57 2.76
CA LEU A 40 2.64 -4.44 2.74
C LEU A 40 2.06 -3.30 1.89
N GLN A 41 1.54 -3.63 0.71
CA GLN A 41 0.89 -2.68 -0.17
C GLN A 41 -0.25 -1.94 0.52
N ASN A 42 -1.14 -2.68 1.19
CA ASN A 42 -2.29 -2.11 1.90
C ASN A 42 -1.86 -1.24 3.06
N VAL A 43 -0.89 -1.67 3.86
CA VAL A 43 -0.36 -0.84 4.96
C VAL A 43 0.23 0.46 4.42
N CYS A 44 0.97 0.42 3.32
CA CYS A 44 1.51 1.62 2.71
C CYS A 44 0.41 2.56 2.20
N GLU A 45 -0.62 2.01 1.55
CA GLU A 45 -1.71 2.78 0.95
C GLU A 45 -2.73 3.31 1.96
N ASP A 46 -3.06 2.52 2.97
CA ASP A 46 -4.16 2.77 3.92
C ASP A 46 -3.69 3.51 5.17
N ILE A 47 -2.42 3.31 5.57
CA ILE A 47 -1.89 3.75 6.87
C ILE A 47 -0.78 4.79 6.71
N PHE A 48 0.18 4.58 5.82
CA PHE A 48 1.39 5.39 5.79
C PHE A 48 1.27 6.67 4.96
N ILE A 49 0.50 6.66 3.87
CA ILE A 49 0.33 7.83 2.99
C ILE A 49 -1.06 8.49 3.14
N PRO A 50 -1.21 9.77 2.74
CA PRO A 50 -2.53 10.40 2.63
C PRO A 50 -3.36 9.73 1.54
N ARG A 51 -4.60 9.38 1.88
CA ARG A 51 -5.67 9.04 0.94
C ARG A 51 -6.68 10.18 0.86
N ALA A 52 -7.14 10.48 -0.36
CA ALA A 52 -8.12 11.55 -0.61
C ALA A 52 -9.43 11.38 0.17
N HIS A 53 -9.79 10.15 0.53
CA HIS A 53 -11.03 9.83 1.24
C HIS A 53 -10.85 9.62 2.75
N ASN A 54 -9.62 9.69 3.27
CA ASN A 54 -9.34 9.48 4.69
C ASN A 54 -9.10 10.83 5.38
N PHE A 55 -9.70 11.02 6.57
CA PHE A 55 -9.49 12.19 7.43
C PHE A 55 -8.08 12.25 8.06
N TYR A 56 -7.24 11.23 7.81
CA TYR A 56 -5.89 11.13 8.34
C TYR A 56 -4.85 11.43 7.26
N THR A 57 -3.82 12.20 7.60
CA THR A 57 -2.69 12.54 6.73
C THR A 57 -1.75 11.35 6.45
N GLY A 58 -1.97 10.21 7.11
CA GLY A 58 -1.05 9.07 7.12
C GLY A 58 0.01 9.20 8.21
N LEU A 59 0.45 8.06 8.76
CA LEU A 59 1.38 8.04 9.91
C LEU A 59 2.78 8.56 9.59
N LEU A 60 3.18 8.58 8.32
CA LEU A 60 4.52 8.96 7.88
C LEU A 60 4.53 10.29 7.10
N PHE A 61 3.54 11.15 7.35
CA PHE A 61 3.38 12.43 6.65
C PHE A 61 4.45 13.48 6.99
N TYR A 62 4.97 13.46 8.22
CA TYR A 62 5.98 14.42 8.71
C TYR A 62 7.28 13.71 9.16
N PRO A 63 8.06 13.13 8.24
CA PRO A 63 9.37 12.57 8.56
C PRO A 63 10.44 13.67 8.73
N PRO A 64 11.62 13.36 9.31
CA PRO A 64 12.78 14.25 9.27
C PRO A 64 13.15 14.63 7.83
N ASP A 65 13.56 15.90 7.63
CA ASP A 65 13.86 16.46 6.31
C ASP A 65 14.93 15.64 5.56
N GLU A 66 15.89 15.05 6.28
CA GLU A 66 17.00 14.28 5.71
C GLU A 66 16.57 12.97 5.04
N ILE A 67 15.35 12.50 5.30
CA ILE A 67 14.78 11.28 4.68
C ILE A 67 13.47 11.54 3.93
N ALA A 68 12.92 12.74 3.99
CA ALA A 68 11.55 13.01 3.54
C ALA A 68 11.31 12.67 2.06
N ALA A 69 12.23 13.09 1.19
CA ALA A 69 12.13 12.83 -0.26
C ALA A 69 12.23 11.32 -0.58
N GLU A 70 13.21 10.63 0.03
CA GLU A 70 13.43 9.20 -0.18
C GLU A 70 12.26 8.37 0.36
N LEU A 71 11.76 8.71 1.55
CA LEU A 71 10.63 8.04 2.16
C LEU A 71 9.35 8.23 1.33
N LYS A 72 9.10 9.45 0.83
CA LYS A 72 7.95 9.71 -0.04
C LYS A 72 7.96 8.83 -1.28
N GLN A 73 9.09 8.80 -2.00
CA GLN A 73 9.23 7.99 -3.21
C GLN A 73 9.03 6.50 -2.92
N LEU A 74 9.62 6.01 -1.83
CA LEU A 74 9.49 4.61 -1.44
C LEU A 74 8.06 4.25 -1.03
N LEU A 75 7.34 5.15 -0.36
CA LEU A 75 5.95 4.93 0.02
C LEU A 75 5.02 4.92 -1.19
N GLU A 76 5.31 5.73 -2.22
CA GLU A 76 4.59 5.68 -3.50
C GLU A 76 4.84 4.34 -4.21
N GLU A 77 6.09 3.88 -4.30
CA GLU A 77 6.43 2.55 -4.84
C GLU A 77 5.78 1.42 -4.02
N CYS A 78 5.71 1.58 -2.70
CA CYS A 78 5.14 0.59 -1.80
C CYS A 78 3.63 0.43 -2.00
N ALA A 79 2.88 1.52 -2.15
CA ALA A 79 1.45 1.49 -2.38
C ALA A 79 1.10 1.16 -3.84
N TYR A 80 1.88 1.67 -4.80
CA TYR A 80 1.62 1.60 -6.24
C TYR A 80 2.84 1.07 -7.02
N PRO A 81 3.22 -0.21 -6.85
CA PRO A 81 4.42 -0.75 -7.47
C PRO A 81 4.34 -0.68 -9.00
N ASN A 82 5.36 -0.04 -9.62
CA ASN A 82 5.48 0.18 -11.06
C ASN A 82 4.34 0.99 -11.71
N ARG A 83 3.58 1.78 -10.93
CA ARG A 83 2.40 2.52 -11.40
C ARG A 83 2.31 3.89 -10.74
N ASN A 84 1.46 4.76 -11.27
CA ASN A 84 1.23 6.06 -10.65
C ASN A 84 0.33 5.95 -9.42
N LYS A 85 0.44 6.94 -8.54
CA LYS A 85 -0.41 7.08 -7.35
C LYS A 85 -1.90 7.09 -7.74
N GLY A 86 -2.68 6.25 -7.08
CA GLY A 86 -4.13 6.16 -7.25
C GLY A 86 -4.59 5.14 -8.31
N GLU A 87 -3.66 4.45 -8.98
CA GLU A 87 -4.01 3.37 -9.90
C GLU A 87 -4.29 2.06 -9.15
N ILE A 88 -5.22 1.25 -9.66
CA ILE A 88 -5.46 -0.10 -9.11
C ILE A 88 -4.34 -1.03 -9.59
N VAL A 89 -3.46 -1.41 -8.66
CA VAL A 89 -2.28 -2.23 -8.96
C VAL A 89 -2.48 -3.68 -8.51
N ARG A 90 -2.53 -4.62 -9.46
CA ARG A 90 -2.68 -6.06 -9.20
C ARG A 90 -1.36 -6.83 -9.13
N THR A 91 -0.26 -6.13 -8.92
CA THR A 91 1.06 -6.73 -8.66
C THR A 91 1.45 -6.49 -7.21
N PRO A 92 1.93 -7.52 -6.49
CA PRO A 92 2.30 -7.37 -5.10
C PRO A 92 3.56 -6.51 -4.97
N THR A 93 3.63 -5.72 -3.90
CA THR A 93 4.84 -4.95 -3.57
C THR A 93 6.03 -5.89 -3.32
N PRO A 94 7.19 -5.66 -3.96
CA PRO A 94 8.37 -6.51 -3.78
C PRO A 94 8.92 -6.49 -2.34
N THR A 95 9.57 -7.58 -1.93
CA THR A 95 10.17 -7.73 -0.58
C THR A 95 11.31 -6.73 -0.34
N GLU A 96 11.98 -6.28 -1.39
CA GLU A 96 13.07 -5.31 -1.34
C GLU A 96 12.55 -3.95 -0.81
N VAL A 97 11.33 -3.57 -1.20
CA VAL A 97 10.66 -2.34 -0.73
C VAL A 97 10.44 -2.39 0.79
N PHE A 98 10.05 -3.55 1.32
CA PHE A 98 9.91 -3.76 2.77
C PHE A 98 11.22 -3.44 3.51
N TRP A 99 12.34 -3.99 3.04
CA TRP A 99 13.63 -3.81 3.71
C TRP A 99 14.15 -2.39 3.61
N LYS A 100 13.95 -1.73 2.46
CA LYS A 100 14.23 -0.29 2.31
C LYS A 100 13.41 0.53 3.31
N LEU A 101 12.12 0.23 3.45
CA LEU A 101 11.23 0.96 4.35
C LEU A 101 11.66 0.79 5.81
N VAL A 102 11.94 -0.43 6.23
CA VAL A 102 12.47 -0.72 7.58
C VAL A 102 13.77 0.05 7.84
N THR A 103 14.66 0.13 6.84
CA THR A 103 15.93 0.86 6.96
C THR A 103 15.70 2.36 7.15
N LEU A 104 14.82 2.96 6.36
CA LEU A 104 14.46 4.38 6.52
C LEU A 104 13.78 4.68 7.85
N LEU A 105 12.88 3.83 8.31
CA LEU A 105 12.20 4.00 9.60
C LEU A 105 13.19 3.93 10.78
N LYS A 106 14.19 3.04 10.70
CA LYS A 106 15.29 3.00 11.68
C LYS A 106 16.09 4.30 11.67
N ARG A 107 16.46 4.80 10.48
CA ARG A 107 17.18 6.08 10.32
C ARG A 107 16.36 7.26 10.87
N SER A 108 15.06 7.30 10.59
CA SER A 108 14.13 8.30 11.12
C SER A 108 14.18 8.34 12.65
N LYS A 109 14.09 7.18 13.31
CA LYS A 109 14.12 7.09 14.78
C LYS A 109 15.42 7.65 15.35
N HIS A 110 16.55 7.43 14.69
CA HIS A 110 17.84 7.97 15.11
C HIS A 110 17.89 9.50 14.96
N LEU A 111 17.45 10.04 13.82
CA LEU A 111 17.40 11.48 13.56
C LEU A 111 16.49 12.21 14.55
N THR A 112 15.29 11.68 14.80
CA THR A 112 14.36 12.26 15.79
C THR A 112 14.95 12.28 17.21
N LYS A 113 15.74 11.26 17.58
CA LYS A 113 16.43 11.22 18.88
C LYS A 113 17.57 12.23 18.96
N GLN A 114 18.29 12.49 17.88
CA GLN A 114 19.35 13.49 17.83
C GLN A 114 18.78 14.90 17.93
N ASN A 115 17.73 15.22 17.17
CA ASN A 115 17.11 16.54 17.18
C ASN A 115 16.57 16.90 18.57
N ARG A 116 16.00 15.94 19.31
CA ARG A 116 15.56 16.14 20.71
C ARG A 116 16.68 16.36 21.72
N LYS A 117 17.92 15.96 21.41
CA LYS A 117 19.08 16.21 22.30
C LYS A 117 19.73 17.58 22.07
N ASN A 118 19.46 18.18 20.92
CA ASN A 118 20.05 19.44 20.47
C ASN A 118 19.08 20.63 20.57
N SER A 119 17.86 20.41 21.07
CA SER A 119 16.87 21.44 21.47
C SER A 119 16.84 21.56 22.99
#